data_AF-A0A1F1XNV4-F1
#
_entry.id   AF-A0A1F1XNV4-F1
#
_cell.length_a   1.000
_cell.length_b   1.000
_cell.length_c   1.000
_cell.angle_alpha   90.00
_cell.angle_beta   90.00
_cell.angle_gamma   90.00
#
_symmetry.space_group_name_H-M   'P 1'
#
loop_
_entity.id
_entity.type
_entity.pdbx_description
1 polymer ?
#
loop_
_entity_poly.entity_id
_entity_poly.type
_entity_poly.pdbx_seq_one_letter_code
_entity_poly.pdbx_strand_id
1 'polypeptide(L)'
;MINTTNDPSTPPTQRSIGELVQSIRDELLGVVHHEIDIAKKEITALGIKIGIIAAMAAVLLFLLLSAWVMLLFAAATGLQALGLPAWGSFLIVAGVFILLGAIAGLVAFLVSRKLKAPETTIETAQSAVQAVQGKRRSNAVSYDDTFEELYGKQVSARTE
;
A
#
# COMPACT_ATOMS: atom_id res chain seq x y z
N MET A 1 -45.40 -23.28 -6.98
CA MET A 1 -46.16 -23.53 -5.74
C MET A 1 -46.01 -22.31 -4.86
N ILE A 2 -47.08 -21.56 -4.66
CA ILE A 2 -47.12 -20.31 -3.89
C ILE A 2 -47.51 -20.71 -2.48
N ASN A 3 -46.67 -20.48 -1.47
CA ASN A 3 -47.01 -20.80 -0.09
C ASN A 3 -47.81 -19.63 0.51
N THR A 4 -49.13 -19.76 0.49
CA THR A 4 -50.08 -18.83 1.10
C THR A 4 -50.53 -19.39 2.44
N THR A 5 -49.92 -18.96 3.54
CA THR A 5 -50.46 -19.17 4.90
C THR A 5 -50.65 -17.82 5.58
N ASN A 6 -51.65 -17.07 5.11
CA ASN A 6 -52.27 -16.01 5.91
C ASN A 6 -53.36 -16.68 6.76
N ASP A 7 -53.00 -17.04 8.00
CA ASP A 7 -53.95 -17.47 9.02
C ASP A 7 -54.54 -16.22 9.72
N PRO A 8 -55.86 -15.98 9.67
CA PRO A 8 -56.52 -14.82 10.29
C PRO A 8 -56.58 -14.87 11.83
N SER A 9 -56.03 -15.90 12.48
CA SER A 9 -56.12 -16.13 13.92
C SER A 9 -54.93 -15.62 14.74
N THR A 10 -53.92 -15.03 14.09
CA THR A 10 -52.80 -14.40 14.81
C THR A 10 -53.12 -12.92 15.03
N PRO A 11 -53.22 -12.43 16.28
CA PRO A 11 -53.39 -10.99 16.51
C PRO A 11 -52.23 -10.26 15.83
N PRO A 12 -52.43 -9.05 15.26
CA PRO A 12 -51.31 -8.27 14.74
C PRO A 12 -50.33 -8.06 15.89
N THR A 13 -49.27 -8.86 15.93
CA THR A 13 -48.21 -8.72 16.94
C THR A 13 -47.58 -7.37 16.63
N GLN A 14 -47.98 -6.34 17.38
CA GLN A 14 -47.31 -5.05 17.35
C GLN A 14 -45.88 -5.35 17.78
N ARG A 15 -44.97 -5.43 16.79
CA ARG A 15 -43.55 -5.65 17.06
C ARG A 15 -43.13 -4.65 18.11
N SER A 16 -42.53 -5.15 19.17
CA SER A 16 -42.06 -4.29 20.25
C SER A 16 -40.99 -3.35 19.67
N ILE A 17 -40.90 -2.12 20.19
CA ILE A 17 -39.84 -1.17 19.79
C ILE A 17 -38.44 -1.81 19.95
N GLY A 18 -38.29 -2.71 20.93
CA GLY A 18 -37.07 -3.51 21.11
C GLY A 18 -36.79 -4.45 19.94
N GLU A 19 -37.81 -5.11 19.38
CA GLU A 19 -37.65 -6.00 18.22
C GLU A 19 -37.35 -5.23 16.93
N LEU A 20 -37.88 -4.01 16.77
CA LEU A 20 -37.62 -3.16 15.61
C LEU A 20 -36.20 -2.57 15.64
N VAL A 21 -35.73 -2.16 16.82
CA VAL A 21 -34.34 -1.73 17.00
C VAL A 21 -33.37 -2.89 16.76
N GLN A 22 -33.73 -4.09 17.19
CA GLN A 22 -32.92 -5.28 16.97
C GLN A 22 -32.84 -5.66 15.48
N SER A 23 -33.96 -5.61 14.75
CA SER A 23 -33.95 -5.88 13.30
C SER A 23 -33.14 -4.85 12.51
N ILE A 24 -33.24 -3.56 12.86
CA ILE A 24 -32.43 -2.50 12.20
C ILE A 24 -30.94 -2.72 12.47
N ARG A 25 -30.55 -3.11 13.69
CA ARG A 25 -29.15 -3.43 14.00
C ARG A 25 -28.64 -4.61 13.19
N ASP A 26 -29.43 -5.67 13.08
CA ASP A 26 -29.06 -6.86 12.32
C ASP A 26 -28.92 -6.57 10.82
N GLU A 27 -29.78 -5.70 10.26
CA GLU A 27 -29.66 -5.23 8.87
C GLU A 27 -28.38 -4.41 8.65
N LEU A 28 -28.06 -3.49 9.55
CA LEU A 28 -26.83 -2.69 9.46
C LEU A 28 -25.56 -3.56 9.61
N LEU A 29 -25.58 -4.53 10.51
CA LEU A 29 -24.49 -5.50 10.66
C LEU A 29 -24.35 -6.37 9.41
N GLY A 30 -25.45 -6.75 8.77
CA GLY A 30 -25.47 -7.47 7.51
C GLY A 30 -24.80 -6.71 6.37
N VAL A 31 -25.08 -5.41 6.23
CA VAL A 31 -24.45 -4.55 5.20
C VAL A 31 -22.94 -4.43 5.43
N VAL A 32 -22.51 -4.21 6.67
CA VAL A 32 -21.08 -4.11 7.00
C VAL A 32 -20.33 -5.41 6.68
N HIS A 33 -20.89 -6.56 7.07
CA HIS A 33 -20.28 -7.86 6.72
C HIS A 33 -20.23 -8.09 5.21
N HIS A 34 -21.28 -7.69 4.49
CA HIS A 34 -21.31 -7.79 3.03
C HIS A 34 -20.22 -6.94 2.36
N GLU A 35 -20.04 -5.70 2.81
CA GLU A 35 -19.02 -4.81 2.28
C GLU A 35 -17.60 -5.34 2.58
N ILE A 36 -17.39 -5.90 3.77
CA ILE A 36 -16.14 -6.57 4.14
C ILE A 36 -15.90 -7.79 3.25
N ASP A 37 -16.93 -8.60 2.97
CA ASP A 37 -16.82 -9.76 2.10
C ASP A 37 -16.47 -9.38 0.66
N ILE A 38 -17.01 -8.28 0.16
CA ILE A 38 -16.65 -7.73 -1.15
C ILE A 38 -15.21 -7.23 -1.14
N ALA A 39 -14.85 -6.39 -0.17
CA ALA A 39 -13.49 -5.84 -0.05
C ALA A 39 -12.45 -6.95 0.08
N LYS A 40 -12.75 -8.01 0.85
CA LYS A 40 -11.88 -9.18 1.00
C LYS A 40 -11.71 -9.92 -0.33
N LYS A 41 -12.77 -10.10 -1.11
CA LYS A 41 -12.70 -10.71 -2.44
C LYS A 41 -11.87 -9.88 -3.40
N GLU A 42 -12.03 -8.56 -3.39
CA GLU A 42 -11.27 -7.66 -4.24
C GLU A 42 -9.77 -7.70 -3.91
N ILE A 43 -9.42 -7.58 -2.62
CA ILE A 43 -8.03 -7.68 -2.14
C ILE A 43 -7.44 -9.05 -2.50
N THR A 44 -8.19 -10.13 -2.32
CA THR A 44 -7.71 -11.48 -2.66
C THR A 44 -7.49 -11.63 -4.16
N ALA A 45 -8.44 -11.16 -4.98
CA ALA A 45 -8.31 -11.21 -6.44
C ALA A 45 -7.12 -10.38 -6.94
N LEU A 46 -6.90 -9.20 -6.34
CA LEU A 46 -5.75 -8.35 -6.63
C LEU A 46 -4.44 -9.05 -6.22
N GLY A 47 -4.41 -9.65 -5.02
CA GLY A 47 -3.26 -10.41 -4.52
C GLY A 47 -2.88 -11.59 -5.42
N ILE A 48 -3.87 -12.33 -5.94
CA ILE A 48 -3.64 -13.44 -6.89
C ILE A 48 -3.05 -12.89 -8.20
N LYS A 49 -3.64 -11.82 -8.77
CA LYS A 49 -3.13 -11.21 -10.01
C LYS A 49 -1.69 -10.73 -9.86
N ILE A 50 -1.40 -10.00 -8.79
CA ILE A 50 -0.04 -9.52 -8.49
C ILE A 50 0.89 -10.71 -8.27
N GLY A 51 0.44 -11.75 -7.57
CA GLY A 51 1.21 -12.98 -7.35
C GLY A 51 1.58 -13.69 -8.67
N ILE A 52 0.64 -13.80 -9.61
CA ILE A 52 0.90 -14.38 -10.94
C ILE A 52 1.91 -13.52 -11.71
N ILE A 53 1.73 -12.20 -11.72
CA ILE A 53 2.65 -11.28 -12.40
C ILE A 53 4.05 -11.39 -11.80
N ALA A 54 4.17 -11.40 -10.47
CA ALA A 54 5.44 -11.54 -9.78
C ALA A 54 6.10 -12.90 -10.07
N ALA A 55 5.33 -13.98 -10.08
CA ALA A 55 5.84 -15.32 -10.42
C ALA A 55 6.34 -15.37 -11.87
N MET A 56 5.56 -14.87 -12.83
CA MET A 56 5.97 -14.81 -14.23
C MET A 56 7.18 -13.90 -14.44
N ALA A 57 7.24 -12.76 -13.75
CA ALA A 57 8.40 -11.87 -13.78
C ALA A 57 9.65 -12.55 -13.23
N ALA A 58 9.53 -13.33 -12.14
CA ALA A 58 10.64 -14.09 -11.58
C ALA A 58 11.15 -15.17 -12.56
N VAL A 59 10.24 -15.92 -13.18
CA VAL A 59 10.60 -16.93 -14.20
C VAL A 59 11.26 -16.27 -15.42
N LEU A 60 10.70 -15.17 -15.91
CA LEU A 60 11.24 -14.41 -17.03
C LEU A 60 12.63 -13.86 -16.71
N LEU A 61 12.82 -13.29 -15.52
CA LEU A 61 14.13 -12.80 -15.07
C LEU A 61 15.15 -13.92 -14.97
N PHE A 62 14.76 -15.09 -14.42
CA PHE A 62 15.63 -16.26 -14.35
C PHE A 62 16.04 -16.77 -15.73
N LEU A 63 15.09 -16.84 -16.68
CA LEU A 63 15.36 -17.25 -18.06
C LEU A 63 16.27 -16.26 -18.79
N LEU A 64 16.02 -14.95 -18.64
CA LEU A 64 16.87 -13.91 -19.23
C LEU A 64 18.29 -13.95 -18.65
N LEU A 65 18.43 -14.12 -17.34
CA LEU A 65 19.74 -14.25 -16.70
C LEU A 65 20.47 -15.52 -17.17
N SER A 66 19.76 -16.64 -17.31
CA SER A 66 20.33 -17.89 -17.82
C SER A 66 20.76 -17.76 -19.29
N ALA A 67 19.92 -17.15 -20.13
CA ALA A 67 20.23 -16.88 -21.53
C ALA A 67 21.42 -15.93 -21.67
N TRP A 68 21.52 -14.93 -20.80
CA TRP A 68 22.66 -14.01 -20.76
C TRP A 68 23.98 -14.74 -20.53
N VAL A 69 24.05 -15.61 -19.51
CA VAL A 69 25.26 -16.42 -19.23
C VAL A 69 25.62 -17.30 -20.44
N MET A 70 24.63 -17.93 -21.07
CA MET A 70 24.86 -18.74 -22.28
C MET A 70 25.37 -17.88 -23.45
N LEU A 71 24.89 -16.66 -23.60
CA LEU A 71 25.33 -15.73 -24.64
C LEU A 71 26.77 -15.27 -24.42
N LEU A 72 27.20 -15.06 -23.17
CA LEU A 72 28.60 -14.78 -22.83
C LEU A 72 29.52 -15.94 -23.20
N PHE A 73 29.11 -17.17 -22.88
CA PHE A 73 29.84 -18.37 -23.27
C PHE A 73 29.90 -18.51 -24.79
N ALA A 74 28.78 -18.33 -25.49
CA ALA A 74 28.73 -18.38 -26.95
C ALA A 74 29.62 -17.31 -27.62
N ALA A 75 29.66 -16.10 -27.06
CA ALA A 75 30.54 -15.04 -27.55
C ALA A 75 32.02 -15.41 -27.36
N ALA A 76 32.38 -15.95 -26.19
CA ALA A 76 33.76 -16.36 -25.91
C ALA A 76 34.19 -17.55 -26.78
N THR A 77 33.36 -18.58 -26.93
CA THR A 77 33.67 -19.74 -27.77
C THR A 77 33.65 -19.39 -29.26
N GLY A 78 32.76 -18.48 -29.69
CA GLY A 78 32.79 -17.91 -31.03
C GLY A 78 34.10 -17.18 -31.32
N LEU A 79 34.61 -16.41 -30.35
CA LEU A 79 35.91 -15.74 -30.48
C LEU A 79 37.09 -16.72 -30.44
N GLN A 80 36.98 -17.81 -29.68
CA GLN A 80 37.95 -18.91 -29.71
C GLN A 80 37.99 -19.61 -31.08
N ALA A 81 36.85 -19.76 -31.76
CA ALA A 81 36.79 -20.34 -33.10
C ALA A 81 37.53 -19.50 -34.18
N LEU A 82 37.81 -18.22 -33.91
CA LEU A 82 38.66 -17.37 -34.74
C LEU A 82 40.17 -17.59 -34.53
N GLY A 83 40.55 -18.56 -33.70
CA GLY A 83 41.95 -18.92 -33.43
C GLY A 83 42.54 -18.26 -32.18
N LEU A 84 41.73 -17.54 -31.39
CA LEU A 84 42.20 -16.99 -30.11
C LEU A 84 42.30 -18.08 -29.04
N PRO A 85 43.28 -18.00 -28.13
CA PRO A 85 43.34 -18.89 -26.99
C PRO A 85 42.15 -18.64 -26.07
N ALA A 86 41.62 -19.70 -25.45
CA ALA A 86 40.39 -19.64 -24.64
C ALA A 86 40.41 -18.50 -23.61
N TRP A 87 41.51 -18.36 -22.85
CA TRP A 87 41.66 -17.31 -21.85
C TRP A 87 41.56 -15.88 -22.43
N GLY A 88 42.10 -15.65 -23.62
CA GLY A 88 42.05 -14.37 -24.31
C GLY A 88 40.63 -14.02 -24.75
N SER A 89 39.87 -15.02 -25.21
CA SER A 89 38.49 -14.80 -25.64
C SER A 89 37.58 -14.37 -24.50
N PHE A 90 37.66 -15.04 -23.34
CA PHE A 90 36.89 -14.65 -22.16
C PHE A 90 37.29 -13.28 -21.62
N LEU A 91 38.58 -12.93 -21.66
CA LEU A 91 39.06 -11.60 -21.25
C LEU A 91 38.53 -10.48 -22.15
N ILE A 92 38.49 -10.69 -23.46
CA ILE A 92 37.96 -9.68 -24.39
C ILE A 92 36.48 -9.43 -24.13
N VAL A 93 35.69 -10.50 -24.02
CA VAL A 93 34.26 -10.38 -23.71
C VAL A 93 34.06 -9.67 -22.37
N ALA A 94 34.79 -10.06 -21.32
CA ALA A 94 34.74 -9.39 -20.02
C ALA A 94 35.15 -7.91 -20.10
N GLY A 95 36.20 -7.58 -20.84
CA GLY A 95 36.67 -6.21 -21.06
C GLY A 95 35.63 -5.33 -21.75
N VAL A 96 34.93 -5.86 -22.76
CA VAL A 96 33.83 -5.15 -23.42
C VAL A 96 32.70 -4.84 -22.43
N PHE A 97 32.33 -5.79 -21.57
CA PHE A 97 31.29 -5.57 -20.56
C PHE A 97 31.70 -4.57 -19.49
N ILE A 98 32.96 -4.60 -19.04
CA ILE A 98 33.50 -3.60 -18.11
C ILE A 98 33.44 -2.20 -18.75
N LEU A 99 33.80 -2.08 -20.03
CA LEU A 99 33.76 -0.80 -20.75
C LEU A 99 32.32 -0.28 -20.87
N LEU A 100 31.38 -1.13 -21.29
CA LEU A 100 29.96 -0.77 -21.36
C LEU A 100 29.41 -0.39 -19.97
N GLY A 101 29.78 -1.14 -18.93
CA GLY A 101 29.39 -0.85 -17.55
C GLY A 101 29.97 0.48 -17.04
N ALA A 102 31.22 0.80 -17.39
CA ALA A 102 31.84 2.07 -17.04
C ALA A 102 31.13 3.25 -17.73
N ILE A 103 30.78 3.11 -19.02
CA ILE A 103 30.03 4.13 -19.77
C ILE A 103 28.64 4.32 -19.16
N ALA A 104 27.90 3.23 -18.92
CA ALA A 104 26.57 3.28 -18.33
C ALA A 104 26.60 3.87 -16.90
N GLY A 105 27.56 3.47 -16.08
CA GLY A 105 27.78 4.01 -14.73
C GLY A 105 28.13 5.49 -14.75
N LEU A 106 28.96 5.92 -15.71
CA LEU A 106 29.27 7.34 -15.90
C LEU A 106 28.03 8.13 -16.31
N VAL A 107 27.22 7.63 -17.25
CA VAL A 107 25.96 8.26 -17.65
C VAL A 107 25.00 8.35 -16.45
N ALA A 108 24.83 7.26 -15.69
CA ALA A 108 23.99 7.25 -14.49
C ALA A 108 24.48 8.27 -13.44
N PHE A 109 25.79 8.39 -13.24
CA PHE A 109 26.39 9.38 -12.34
C PHE A 109 26.17 10.82 -12.83
N LEU A 110 26.28 11.07 -14.13
CA LEU A 110 26.04 12.39 -14.70
C LEU A 110 24.55 12.78 -14.61
N VAL A 111 23.65 11.83 -14.83
CA VAL A 111 22.20 12.03 -14.71
C VAL A 111 21.81 12.26 -13.25
N SER A 112 22.34 11.48 -12.30
CA SER A 112 22.04 11.63 -10.87
C SER A 112 22.45 12.99 -10.32
N ARG A 113 23.54 13.58 -10.81
CA ARG A 113 23.95 14.95 -10.44
C ARG A 113 23.02 16.04 -10.96
N LYS A 114 22.27 15.78 -12.03
CA LYS A 114 21.29 16.72 -12.59
C LYS A 114 19.93 16.62 -11.89
N LEU A 115 19.65 15.49 -11.26
CA LEU A 115 18.46 15.28 -10.45
C LEU A 115 18.69 15.92 -9.07
N LYS A 116 18.39 17.22 -8.94
CA LYS A 116 18.19 17.82 -7.61
C LYS A 116 17.05 17.07 -6.95
N ALA A 117 17.29 16.52 -5.75
CA ALA A 117 16.24 15.89 -4.97
C ALA A 117 15.11 16.93 -4.74
N PRO A 118 13.82 16.57 -4.91
CA PRO A 118 12.73 17.49 -4.61
C PRO A 118 12.71 17.75 -3.10
N GLU A 119 13.28 18.88 -2.69
CA GLU A 119 13.40 19.27 -1.27
C GLU A 119 12.03 19.26 -0.57
N THR A 120 10.98 19.67 -1.29
CA THR A 120 9.58 19.71 -0.81
C THR A 120 8.98 18.33 -0.56
N THR A 121 9.34 17.30 -1.34
CA THR A 121 8.83 15.93 -1.15
C THR A 121 9.50 15.24 0.04
N ILE A 122 10.79 15.51 0.27
CA ILE A 122 11.52 14.96 1.42
C ILE A 122 11.03 15.58 2.72
N GLU A 123 10.79 16.89 2.75
CA GLU A 123 10.25 17.57 3.92
C GLU A 123 8.85 17.03 4.27
N THR A 124 7.95 16.93 3.28
CA THR A 124 6.60 16.36 3.47
C THR A 124 6.63 14.91 3.96
N ALA A 125 7.53 14.09 3.42
CA ALA A 125 7.68 12.70 3.85
C ALA A 125 8.24 12.60 5.28
N GLN A 126 9.18 13.47 5.66
CA GLN A 126 9.71 13.55 7.02
C GLN A 126 8.67 14.07 8.00
N SER A 127 7.87 15.07 7.63
CA SER A 127 6.74 15.56 8.42
C SER A 127 5.68 14.48 8.62
N ALA A 128 5.39 13.67 7.60
CA ALA A 128 4.44 12.55 7.71
C ALA A 128 4.95 11.46 8.66
N VAL A 129 6.24 11.09 8.57
CA VAL A 129 6.85 10.11 9.48
C VAL A 129 6.94 10.67 10.91
N GLN A 130 7.27 11.95 11.08
CA GLN A 130 7.27 12.61 12.40
C GLN A 130 5.87 12.79 12.97
N ALA A 131 4.84 13.02 12.16
CA ALA A 131 3.45 13.07 12.62
C ALA A 131 2.96 11.69 13.09
N VAL A 132 3.48 10.61 12.50
CA VAL A 132 3.16 9.23 12.88
C VAL A 132 3.99 8.75 14.08
N GLN A 133 5.27 9.15 14.20
CA GLN A 133 6.15 8.83 15.34
C GLN A 133 5.99 9.79 16.52
N GLY A 134 5.49 11.00 16.26
CA GLY A 134 5.15 12.02 17.24
C GLY A 134 3.90 11.64 18.02
N LYS A 135 4.08 10.72 18.96
CA LYS A 135 3.37 10.58 20.24
C LYS A 135 2.17 11.52 20.36
N ARG A 136 0.94 10.97 20.29
CA ARG A 136 -0.34 11.65 20.59
C ARG A 136 -0.09 12.76 21.61
N ARG A 137 -0.05 14.02 21.16
CA ARG A 137 -0.17 15.17 22.06
C ARG A 137 -1.53 14.99 22.69
N SER A 138 -1.58 14.64 23.97
CA SER A 138 -2.80 14.76 24.74
C SER A 138 -3.12 16.25 24.78
N ASN A 139 -3.96 16.71 23.84
CA ASN A 139 -4.72 17.91 24.04
C ASN A 139 -5.74 17.57 25.13
N ALA A 140 -5.29 17.53 26.38
CA ALA A 140 -6.16 17.73 27.51
C ALA A 140 -6.62 19.17 27.37
N VAL A 141 -7.77 19.36 26.72
CA VAL A 141 -8.50 20.62 26.78
C VAL A 141 -8.75 20.85 28.26
N SER A 142 -8.03 21.81 28.84
CA SER A 142 -8.25 22.23 30.23
C SER A 142 -9.58 22.97 30.25
N TYR A 143 -10.62 22.33 30.78
CA TYR A 143 -11.96 22.91 30.93
C TYR A 143 -12.01 24.02 31.99
N ASP A 144 -10.93 24.20 32.74
CA ASP A 144 -10.80 25.16 33.84
C ASP A 144 -10.93 26.61 33.34
N ASP A 145 -10.23 26.95 32.24
CA ASP A 145 -10.24 28.30 31.66
C ASP A 145 -11.59 28.70 31.04
N THR A 146 -12.37 27.75 30.52
CA THR A 146 -13.67 28.02 29.88
C THR A 146 -14.84 28.02 30.88
N PHE A 147 -14.68 27.42 32.05
CA PHE A 147 -15.71 27.42 33.09
C PHE A 147 -15.79 28.76 33.82
N GLU A 148 -14.65 29.40 34.10
CA GLU A 148 -14.62 30.76 34.67
C GLU A 148 -15.21 31.79 33.71
N GLU A 149 -14.99 31.65 32.40
CA GLU A 149 -15.54 32.57 31.40
C GLU A 149 -17.07 32.48 31.29
N LEU A 150 -17.65 31.28 31.44
CA LEU A 150 -19.08 31.05 31.29
C LEU A 150 -19.90 31.25 32.59
N TYR A 151 -19.29 31.02 33.76
CA TYR A 151 -20.00 31.08 35.05
C TYR A 151 -19.43 32.10 36.06
N GLY A 152 -18.28 32.71 35.79
CA GLY A 152 -17.58 33.62 36.71
C GLY A 152 -18.16 35.03 36.84
N LYS A 153 -19.30 35.34 36.19
CA LYS A 153 -19.95 36.64 36.36
C LYS A 153 -20.86 36.62 37.60
N GLN A 154 -20.21 36.86 38.73
CA GLN A 154 -20.76 37.13 40.06
C GLN A 154 -22.16 37.74 40.02
N VAL A 155 -23.09 37.00 40.62
CA VAL A 155 -24.34 37.51 41.20
C VAL A 155 -23.96 38.54 42.27
N SER A 156 -23.78 39.79 41.84
CA SER A 156 -23.74 40.92 42.76
C SER A 156 -25.18 41.40 42.96
N ALA A 157 -25.70 41.03 44.13
CA ALA A 157 -26.97 41.45 44.66
C ALA A 157 -27.17 42.96 44.45
N ARG A 158 -28.32 43.32 43.85
CA ARG A 158 -28.84 44.68 43.92
C ARG A 158 -29.55 44.82 45.27
N THR A 159 -28.79 45.22 46.27
CA THR A 159 -29.34 45.86 47.47
C THR A 159 -29.51 47.35 47.17
N GLU A 160 -30.68 47.87 47.59
CA GLU A 160 -31.13 49.27 47.60
C GLU A 160 -31.71 49.86 46.30
#